data_AF-A0AAW3EY13-F1
#
_entry.id   AF-A0AAW3EY13-F1
#
_cell.length_a   1.000
_cell.length_b   1.000
_cell.length_c   1.000
_cell.angle_alpha   90.00
_cell.angle_beta   90.00
_cell.angle_gamma   90.00
#
_symmetry.space_group_name_H-M   'P 1'
#
loop_
_entity.id
_entity.type
_entity.pdbx_description
1 polymer ?
#
loop_
_entity_poly.entity_id
_entity_poly.type
_entity_poly.pdbx_seq_one_letter_code
_entity_poly.pdbx_strand_id
1 'polypeptide(L)'
;MSDLKSVTEASFEADVMKNSRPVLIDFWAEWCGPCKALAPTLEKVARNFEGKVDIVKVNVDEHPALRERFGVRGIPALVLVNGGQEAGRIVGNRSATQLASYLDAHLGTATQLAKPELTLRAFGGDSQAKAARIAHLREYLERKQATPDTPMWPDNISGALAFVVGSSDPDECASALGIPSDVVEAVNVLSSYRGTHLNAAVFLADWLESVPVGANLSRLPGRLLTSILSSQIVTDTLNEESRLLAIRDELVSLHTAETDGSPVTEANWADLKQASKAAADEFGEGTAARAAGVLEVASSSLARNPDMLKDFVFAVSGFVWKSLQAKCNWSAADDSRFAQLADGIFKHALETGVEPPRGSAMGERVAEIDPQLMERFRSHYDEGHRALGERGRAIGDLLISLTRQIA
;
A
#
# COMPACT_ATOMS: atom_id res chain seq x y z
N MET A 1 23.92 -0.22 -7.39
CA MET A 1 24.13 -1.25 -6.35
C MET A 1 23.90 -0.57 -5.03
N SER A 2 23.16 -1.23 -4.14
CA SER A 2 22.69 -0.60 -2.90
C SER A 2 23.71 -0.80 -1.78
N ASP A 3 24.01 0.26 -1.02
CA ASP A 3 25.04 0.28 0.04
C ASP A 3 24.63 -0.45 1.33
N LEU A 4 23.41 -1.01 1.36
CA LEU A 4 22.89 -1.71 2.53
C LEU A 4 23.43 -3.14 2.62
N LYS A 5 23.80 -3.56 3.85
CA LYS A 5 24.35 -4.89 4.13
C LYS A 5 23.34 -5.99 3.77
N SER A 6 23.75 -6.94 2.94
CA SER A 6 23.00 -8.18 2.72
C SER A 6 23.22 -9.15 3.88
N VAL A 7 22.14 -9.69 4.42
CA VAL A 7 22.15 -10.67 5.49
C VAL A 7 21.66 -12.01 4.96
N THR A 8 22.41 -13.06 5.30
CA THR A 8 22.12 -14.43 4.92
C THR A 8 21.58 -15.21 6.11
N GLU A 9 20.98 -16.39 5.87
CA GLU A 9 20.62 -17.33 6.93
C GLU A 9 21.77 -17.62 7.91
N ALA A 10 23.00 -17.72 7.41
CA ALA A 10 24.18 -17.99 8.23
C ALA A 10 24.60 -16.79 9.10
N SER A 11 24.45 -15.55 8.59
CA SER A 11 24.86 -14.34 9.30
C SER A 11 23.75 -13.72 10.14
N PHE A 12 22.50 -14.12 9.93
CA PHE A 12 21.30 -13.54 10.54
C PHE A 12 21.36 -13.47 12.07
N GLU A 13 21.82 -14.53 12.71
CA GLU A 13 21.89 -14.58 14.18
C GLU A 13 22.83 -13.52 14.74
N ALA A 14 24.00 -13.32 14.11
CA ALA A 14 24.97 -12.33 14.55
C ALA A 14 24.57 -10.91 14.15
N ASP A 15 24.10 -10.74 12.91
CA ASP A 15 23.87 -9.42 12.31
C ASP A 15 22.54 -8.78 12.72
N VAL A 16 21.57 -9.60 13.14
CA VAL A 16 20.21 -9.16 13.47
C VAL A 16 19.84 -9.51 14.90
N MET A 17 19.83 -10.80 15.24
CA MET A 17 19.26 -11.27 16.51
C MET A 17 20.11 -10.88 17.72
N LYS A 18 21.44 -10.92 17.57
CA LYS A 18 22.42 -10.55 18.59
C LYS A 18 22.99 -9.14 18.41
N ASN A 19 22.43 -8.36 17.48
CA ASN A 19 22.89 -7.01 17.26
C ASN A 19 22.54 -6.15 18.49
N SER A 20 23.53 -5.41 18.99
CA SER A 20 23.35 -4.49 20.10
C SER A 20 22.46 -3.28 19.75
N ARG A 21 22.28 -3.00 18.46
CA ARG A 21 21.42 -1.95 17.95
C ARG A 21 20.13 -2.55 17.37
N PRO A 22 19.03 -1.78 17.36
CA PRO A 22 17.86 -2.11 16.57
C PRO A 22 18.22 -2.30 15.09
N VAL A 23 17.59 -3.28 14.44
CA VAL A 23 17.84 -3.62 13.05
C VAL A 23 16.54 -3.58 12.26
N LEU A 24 16.50 -2.76 11.20
CA LEU A 24 15.40 -2.76 10.23
C LEU A 24 15.78 -3.66 9.06
N ILE A 25 15.01 -4.73 8.86
CA ILE A 25 15.25 -5.74 7.81
C ILE A 25 14.34 -5.43 6.63
N ASP A 26 14.91 -5.24 5.44
CA ASP A 26 14.20 -5.17 4.15
C ASP A 26 14.14 -6.56 3.50
N PHE A 27 12.97 -7.18 3.51
CA PHE A 27 12.70 -8.39 2.75
C PHE A 27 12.32 -8.04 1.31
N TRP A 28 13.14 -8.45 0.37
CA TRP A 28 13.08 -8.05 -1.04
C TRP A 28 13.38 -9.20 -2.00
N ALA A 29 13.23 -8.96 -3.31
CA ALA A 29 13.66 -9.87 -4.37
C ALA A 29 14.02 -9.09 -5.65
N GLU A 30 14.79 -9.70 -6.56
CA GLU A 30 15.25 -9.06 -7.80
C GLU A 30 14.10 -8.72 -8.78
N TRP A 31 13.04 -9.52 -8.77
CA TRP A 31 11.86 -9.27 -9.60
C TRP A 31 10.90 -8.25 -8.97
N CYS A 32 11.15 -7.82 -7.72
CA CYS A 32 10.26 -6.92 -7.00
C CYS A 32 10.49 -5.45 -7.39
N GLY A 33 9.68 -4.96 -8.34
CA GLY A 33 9.67 -3.54 -8.74
C GLY A 33 9.50 -2.55 -7.58
N PRO A 34 8.51 -2.73 -6.67
CA PRO A 34 8.35 -1.85 -5.51
C PRO A 34 9.55 -1.86 -4.56
N CYS A 35 10.23 -3.00 -4.38
CA CYS A 35 11.45 -3.11 -3.56
C CYS A 35 12.60 -2.28 -4.16
N LYS A 36 12.78 -2.35 -5.49
CA LYS A 36 13.77 -1.52 -6.21
C LYS A 36 13.49 -0.02 -6.04
N ALA A 37 12.21 0.36 -6.00
CA ALA A 37 11.79 1.73 -5.70
C ALA A 37 12.09 2.17 -4.27
N LEU A 38 12.00 1.26 -3.31
CA LEU A 38 12.20 1.55 -1.89
C LEU A 38 13.68 1.61 -1.48
N ALA A 39 14.56 0.90 -2.20
CA ALA A 39 15.98 0.81 -1.86
C ALA A 39 16.69 2.17 -1.69
N PRO A 40 16.53 3.17 -2.60
CA PRO A 40 17.14 4.50 -2.40
C PRO A 40 16.61 5.22 -1.15
N THR A 41 15.34 5.04 -0.83
CA THR A 41 14.73 5.59 0.38
C THR A 41 15.34 4.96 1.62
N LEU A 42 15.52 3.63 1.64
CA LEU A 42 16.17 2.94 2.76
C LEU A 42 17.62 3.35 2.95
N GLU A 43 18.37 3.58 1.87
CA GLU A 43 19.75 4.11 1.95
C GLU A 43 19.79 5.51 2.54
N LYS A 44 18.84 6.38 2.15
CA LYS A 44 18.69 7.72 2.72
C LYS A 44 18.41 7.63 4.21
N VAL A 45 17.50 6.74 4.64
CA VAL A 45 17.20 6.54 6.07
C VAL A 45 18.42 5.96 6.80
N ALA A 46 19.11 4.98 6.24
CA ALA A 46 20.29 4.36 6.84
C ALA A 46 21.39 5.38 7.16
N ARG A 47 21.66 6.32 6.23
CA ARG A 47 22.61 7.41 6.46
C ARG A 47 22.20 8.35 7.60
N ASN A 48 20.91 8.66 7.71
CA ASN A 48 20.42 9.58 8.75
C ASN A 48 20.30 8.91 10.14
N PHE A 49 20.14 7.59 10.17
CA PHE A 49 20.08 6.77 11.38
C PHE A 49 21.42 6.08 11.69
N GLU A 50 22.51 6.49 11.05
CA GLU A 50 23.84 5.91 11.26
C GLU A 50 24.19 5.90 12.76
N GLY A 51 24.61 4.73 13.25
CA GLY A 51 24.93 4.54 14.67
C GLY A 51 23.73 4.30 15.59
N LYS A 52 22.49 4.51 15.11
CA LYS A 52 21.25 4.34 15.89
C LYS A 52 20.47 3.09 15.48
N VAL A 53 20.35 2.84 14.18
CA VAL A 53 19.65 1.69 13.60
C VAL A 53 20.48 1.14 12.45
N ASP A 54 20.65 -0.17 12.40
CA ASP A 54 21.24 -0.81 11.25
C ASP A 54 20.13 -1.21 10.27
N ILE A 55 20.28 -0.87 8.99
CA ILE A 55 19.35 -1.29 7.94
C ILE A 55 20.03 -2.37 7.10
N VAL A 56 19.39 -3.52 7.02
CA VAL A 56 19.90 -4.71 6.31
C VAL A 56 18.87 -5.20 5.31
N LYS A 57 19.30 -6.01 4.34
CA LYS A 57 18.41 -6.62 3.35
C LYS A 57 18.51 -8.15 3.38
N VAL A 58 17.38 -8.80 3.12
CA VAL A 58 17.28 -10.26 2.99
C VAL A 58 16.54 -10.57 1.70
N ASN A 59 17.20 -11.25 0.77
CA ASN A 59 16.57 -11.74 -0.45
C ASN A 59 15.70 -12.96 -0.11
N VAL A 60 14.38 -12.86 -0.35
CA VAL A 60 13.42 -13.92 0.02
C VAL A 60 13.51 -15.17 -0.84
N ASP A 61 14.10 -15.07 -2.04
CA ASP A 61 14.30 -16.22 -2.94
C ASP A 61 15.54 -17.03 -2.51
N GLU A 62 16.58 -16.33 -2.04
CA GLU A 62 17.84 -16.95 -1.57
C GLU A 62 17.74 -17.46 -0.13
N HIS A 63 16.87 -16.86 0.68
CA HIS A 63 16.74 -17.14 2.11
C HIS A 63 15.29 -17.45 2.52
N PRO A 64 14.69 -18.53 1.99
CA PRO A 64 13.30 -18.88 2.23
C PRO A 64 13.02 -19.21 3.71
N ALA A 65 14.00 -19.71 4.47
CA ALA A 65 13.79 -19.99 5.90
C ALA A 65 13.63 -18.69 6.71
N LEU A 66 14.32 -17.61 6.34
CA LEU A 66 14.10 -16.29 6.96
C LEU A 66 12.75 -15.71 6.57
N ARG A 67 12.35 -15.83 5.30
CA ARG A 67 11.01 -15.42 4.84
C ARG A 67 9.92 -16.12 5.67
N GLU A 68 10.04 -17.44 5.86
CA GLU A 68 9.10 -18.24 6.65
C GLU A 68 9.13 -17.87 8.13
N ARG A 69 10.33 -17.74 8.74
CA ARG A 69 10.51 -17.36 10.15
C ARG A 69 9.78 -16.07 10.52
N PHE A 70 9.76 -15.08 9.63
CA PHE A 70 9.09 -13.80 9.86
C PHE A 70 7.67 -13.71 9.28
N GLY A 71 7.19 -14.79 8.65
CA GLY A 71 5.87 -14.84 8.03
C GLY A 71 5.69 -13.81 6.92
N VAL A 72 6.73 -13.58 6.11
CA VAL A 72 6.71 -12.60 5.02
C VAL A 72 5.89 -13.14 3.85
N ARG A 73 4.68 -12.61 3.70
CA ARG A 73 3.69 -13.02 2.68
C ARG A 73 3.67 -12.13 1.44
N GLY A 74 4.31 -10.97 1.50
CA GLY A 74 4.43 -10.02 0.39
C GLY A 74 5.63 -9.12 0.60
N ILE A 75 6.18 -8.60 -0.48
CA ILE A 75 7.37 -7.74 -0.48
C ILE A 75 7.10 -6.42 -1.24
N PRO A 76 7.75 -5.31 -0.85
CA PRO A 76 8.68 -5.20 0.26
C PRO A 76 7.97 -5.30 1.62
N ALA A 77 8.63 -5.95 2.56
CA ALA A 77 8.23 -6.00 3.96
C ALA A 77 9.42 -5.58 4.81
N LEU A 78 9.20 -4.59 5.67
CA LEU A 78 10.19 -4.10 6.60
C LEU A 78 9.86 -4.64 7.99
N VAL A 79 10.82 -5.27 8.65
CA VAL A 79 10.67 -5.78 10.01
C VAL A 79 11.70 -5.15 10.91
N LEU A 80 11.25 -4.46 11.96
CA LEU A 80 12.11 -3.89 12.98
C LEU A 80 12.33 -4.93 14.08
N VAL A 81 13.59 -5.33 14.28
CA VAL A 81 14.02 -6.18 15.39
C VAL A 81 14.76 -5.31 16.40
N ASN A 82 14.39 -5.42 17.68
CA ASN A 82 15.08 -4.75 18.78
C ASN A 82 15.22 -5.72 19.96
N GLY A 83 16.43 -5.86 20.50
CA GLY A 83 16.71 -6.82 21.57
C GLY A 83 16.41 -8.28 21.19
N GLY A 84 16.61 -8.63 19.91
CA GLY A 84 16.33 -9.98 19.40
C GLY A 84 14.85 -10.35 19.33
N GLN A 85 13.94 -9.37 19.38
CA GLN A 85 12.49 -9.56 19.22
C GLN A 85 11.96 -8.64 18.12
N GLU A 86 10.88 -9.06 17.45
CA GLU A 86 10.17 -8.18 16.54
C GLU A 86 9.50 -7.05 17.33
N ALA A 87 9.93 -5.81 17.08
CA ALA A 87 9.38 -4.60 17.67
C ALA A 87 8.27 -3.98 16.81
N GLY A 88 8.28 -4.26 15.50
CA GLY A 88 7.21 -3.87 14.61
C GLY A 88 7.47 -4.23 13.15
N ARG A 89 6.47 -4.01 12.30
CA ARG A 89 6.55 -4.26 10.85
C ARG A 89 5.84 -3.22 10.01
N ILE A 90 6.29 -3.05 8.77
CA ILE A 90 5.68 -2.26 7.71
C ILE A 90 5.58 -3.13 6.46
N VAL A 91 4.46 -3.04 5.75
CA VAL A 91 4.30 -3.66 4.43
C VAL A 91 4.14 -2.56 3.37
N GLY A 92 4.84 -2.74 2.25
CA GLY A 92 4.83 -1.83 1.12
C GLY A 92 5.78 -0.63 1.27
N ASN A 93 5.76 0.24 0.26
CA ASN A 93 6.64 1.41 0.21
C ASN A 93 6.22 2.47 1.23
N ARG A 94 7.20 3.24 1.69
CA ARG A 94 7.06 4.43 2.55
C ARG A 94 8.07 5.47 2.13
N SER A 95 7.78 6.74 2.42
CA SER A 95 8.76 7.82 2.27
C SER A 95 9.83 7.75 3.35
N ALA A 96 10.95 8.45 3.11
CA ALA A 96 12.01 8.54 4.11
C ALA A 96 11.52 9.13 5.44
N THR A 97 10.61 10.13 5.39
CA THR A 97 10.11 10.79 6.59
C THR A 97 9.15 9.90 7.40
N GLN A 98 8.33 9.10 6.71
CA GLN A 98 7.48 8.10 7.35
C GLN A 98 8.31 7.01 8.03
N LEU A 99 9.33 6.49 7.36
CA LEU A 99 10.25 5.51 7.95
C LEU A 99 11.00 6.10 9.14
N ALA A 100 11.48 7.33 9.05
CA ALA A 100 12.13 8.01 10.16
C ALA A 100 11.19 8.18 11.37
N SER A 101 9.95 8.63 11.13
CA SER A 101 8.94 8.80 12.18
C SER A 101 8.57 7.46 12.82
N TYR A 102 8.43 6.41 12.02
CA TYR A 102 8.18 5.06 12.49
C TYR A 102 9.31 4.55 13.39
N LEU A 103 10.56 4.72 12.97
CA LEU A 103 11.73 4.33 13.76
C LEU A 103 11.81 5.15 15.06
N ASP A 104 11.69 6.48 14.97
CA ASP A 104 11.72 7.35 16.14
C ASP A 104 10.64 6.99 17.17
N ALA A 105 9.43 6.64 16.73
CA ALA A 105 8.35 6.20 17.61
C ALA A 105 8.66 4.89 18.35
N HIS A 106 9.28 3.91 17.68
CA HIS A 106 9.64 2.62 18.30
C HIS A 106 10.88 2.70 19.18
N LEU A 107 11.75 3.69 18.92
CA LEU A 107 13.04 3.84 19.60
C LEU A 107 13.02 4.91 20.69
N GLY A 108 11.96 5.72 20.76
CA GLY A 108 11.90 6.88 21.65
C GLY A 108 12.95 7.95 21.30
N THR A 109 13.36 8.02 20.03
CA THR A 109 14.35 8.98 19.52
C THR A 109 13.67 10.14 18.77
N ALA A 110 14.44 11.18 18.43
CA ALA A 110 13.98 12.31 17.64
C ALA A 110 14.98 12.65 16.53
N THR A 111 15.30 11.67 15.68
CA THR A 111 16.17 11.90 14.51
C THR A 111 15.49 12.82 13.50
N GLN A 112 14.16 12.72 13.38
CA GLN A 112 13.25 13.57 12.59
C GLN A 112 13.80 14.01 11.23
N LEU A 113 13.48 13.26 10.17
CA LEU A 113 13.62 13.79 8.83
C LEU A 113 12.50 14.80 8.56
N ALA A 114 12.88 16.05 8.28
CA ALA A 114 11.92 17.07 7.92
C ALA A 114 11.19 16.68 6.62
N LYS A 115 9.85 16.74 6.63
CA LYS A 115 9.09 16.79 5.38
C LYS A 115 9.55 18.03 4.60
N PRO A 116 9.75 17.92 3.28
CA PRO A 116 10.07 19.09 2.47
C PRO A 116 9.04 20.20 2.73
N GLU A 117 9.48 21.46 2.86
CA GLU A 117 8.54 22.59 2.90
C GLU A 117 7.82 22.66 1.54
N LEU A 118 6.65 22.04 1.51
CA LEU A 118 5.81 21.96 0.33
C LEU A 118 5.03 23.27 0.20
N THR A 119 5.39 24.07 -0.79
CA THR A 119 4.45 25.08 -1.30
C THR A 119 3.40 24.31 -2.09
N LEU A 120 2.23 24.07 -1.47
CA LEU A 120 1.11 23.35 -2.10
C LEU A 120 0.47 24.20 -3.20
N ARG A 121 1.12 24.17 -4.35
CA ARG A 121 0.72 24.80 -5.60
C ARG A 121 0.97 23.77 -6.70
N ALA A 122 -0.07 23.06 -7.12
CA ALA A 122 0.06 21.93 -8.04
C ALA A 122 0.82 22.32 -9.33
N PHE A 123 1.79 21.49 -9.72
CA PHE A 123 2.76 21.72 -10.79
C PHE A 123 3.52 23.05 -10.69
N GLY A 124 3.64 23.62 -9.48
CA GLY A 124 4.21 24.95 -9.27
C GLY A 124 3.41 26.09 -9.92
N GLY A 125 2.20 25.81 -10.44
CA GLY A 125 1.45 26.74 -11.29
C GLY A 125 1.90 26.76 -12.76
N ASP A 126 2.77 25.84 -13.17
CA ASP A 126 3.28 25.74 -14.54
C ASP A 126 2.42 24.77 -15.37
N SER A 127 1.57 25.34 -16.22
CA SER A 127 0.69 24.56 -17.11
C SER A 127 1.45 23.84 -18.21
N GLN A 128 2.59 24.38 -18.65
CA GLN A 128 3.43 23.77 -19.68
C GLN A 128 4.19 22.58 -19.11
N ALA A 129 4.74 22.68 -17.90
CA ALA A 129 5.38 21.56 -17.22
C ALA A 129 4.38 20.42 -16.97
N LYS A 130 3.15 20.74 -16.53
CA LYS A 130 2.06 19.75 -16.43
C LYS A 130 1.80 19.07 -17.77
N ALA A 131 1.56 19.85 -18.82
CA ALA A 131 1.24 19.32 -20.16
C ALA A 131 2.37 18.44 -20.71
N ALA A 132 3.62 18.85 -20.56
CA ALA A 132 4.78 18.09 -21.02
C ALA A 132 4.92 16.74 -20.31
N ARG A 133 4.75 16.71 -18.97
CA ARG A 133 4.79 15.45 -18.19
C ARG A 133 3.70 14.48 -18.62
N ILE A 134 2.47 14.96 -18.80
CA ILE A 134 1.33 14.14 -19.19
C ILE A 134 1.48 13.65 -20.63
N ALA A 135 1.84 14.53 -21.56
CA ALA A 135 2.06 14.16 -22.96
C ALA A 135 3.14 13.08 -23.08
N HIS A 136 4.28 13.24 -22.36
CA HIS A 136 5.33 12.23 -22.34
C HIS A 136 4.83 10.87 -21.85
N LEU A 137 4.02 10.84 -20.78
CA LEU A 137 3.41 9.60 -20.30
C LEU A 137 2.45 9.01 -21.34
N ARG A 138 1.50 9.80 -21.86
CA ARG A 138 0.50 9.32 -22.84
C ARG A 138 1.13 8.74 -24.10
N GLU A 139 2.10 9.43 -24.69
CA GLU A 139 2.84 8.94 -25.85
C GLU A 139 3.59 7.63 -25.55
N TYR A 140 4.12 7.48 -24.33
CA TYR A 140 4.75 6.23 -23.91
C TYR A 140 3.72 5.09 -23.82
N LEU A 141 2.53 5.36 -23.26
CA LEU A 141 1.46 4.37 -23.13
C LEU A 141 0.91 3.92 -24.49
N GLU A 142 0.78 4.82 -25.45
CA GLU A 142 0.39 4.48 -26.83
C GLU A 142 1.40 3.51 -27.48
N ARG A 143 2.70 3.79 -27.34
CA ARG A 143 3.75 2.87 -27.83
C ARG A 143 3.71 1.52 -27.13
N LYS A 144 3.41 1.49 -25.83
CA LYS A 144 3.29 0.24 -25.07
C LYS A 144 2.06 -0.57 -25.42
N GLN A 145 0.94 0.06 -25.74
CA GLN A 145 -0.23 -0.64 -26.28
C GLN A 145 0.08 -1.36 -27.60
N ALA A 146 0.96 -0.79 -28.43
CA ALA A 146 1.43 -1.44 -29.66
C ALA A 146 2.47 -2.55 -29.43
N THR A 147 3.02 -2.70 -28.22
CA THR A 147 4.09 -3.65 -27.89
C THR A 147 3.85 -4.35 -26.53
N PRO A 148 2.72 -5.07 -26.36
CA PRO A 148 2.28 -5.58 -25.07
C PRO A 148 3.22 -6.60 -24.43
N ASP A 149 4.02 -7.32 -25.24
CA ASP A 149 4.91 -8.38 -24.77
C ASP A 149 6.27 -7.86 -24.24
N THR A 150 6.50 -6.55 -24.33
CA THR A 150 7.73 -5.92 -23.83
C THR A 150 7.56 -5.49 -22.37
N PRO A 151 8.65 -5.46 -21.57
CA PRO A 151 8.60 -4.93 -20.20
C PRO A 151 7.95 -3.54 -20.16
N MET A 152 7.00 -3.33 -19.25
CA MET A 152 6.19 -2.09 -19.23
C MET A 152 7.02 -0.83 -19.06
N TRP A 153 8.09 -0.88 -18.28
CA TRP A 153 8.92 0.30 -17.95
C TRP A 153 10.36 0.11 -18.41
N PRO A 154 11.09 1.19 -18.71
CA PRO A 154 12.54 1.12 -18.93
C PRO A 154 13.27 0.68 -17.66
N ASP A 155 14.53 0.26 -17.81
CA ASP A 155 15.37 -0.15 -16.68
C ASP A 155 15.41 0.92 -15.58
N ASN A 156 15.29 0.49 -14.32
CA ASN A 156 15.25 1.32 -13.10
C ASN A 156 13.98 2.17 -12.89
N ILE A 157 12.97 2.06 -13.76
CA ILE A 157 11.66 2.67 -13.52
C ILE A 157 10.71 1.62 -12.94
N SER A 158 10.21 1.90 -11.74
CA SER A 158 9.38 0.99 -10.94
C SER A 158 7.87 1.15 -11.18
N GLY A 159 7.46 2.23 -11.83
CA GLY A 159 6.04 2.60 -11.96
C GLY A 159 5.82 3.93 -12.66
N ALA A 160 4.54 4.26 -12.83
CA ALA A 160 4.13 5.43 -13.60
C ALA A 160 4.51 6.76 -12.93
N LEU A 161 4.47 6.85 -11.60
CA LEU A 161 4.93 8.04 -10.87
C LEU A 161 6.44 8.24 -11.03
N ALA A 162 7.22 7.16 -10.92
CA ALA A 162 8.66 7.21 -11.18
C ALA A 162 8.98 7.61 -12.62
N PHE A 163 8.17 7.16 -13.60
CA PHE A 163 8.30 7.60 -14.99
C PHE A 163 8.02 9.10 -15.16
N VAL A 164 7.00 9.62 -14.48
CA VAL A 164 6.60 11.03 -14.59
C VAL A 164 7.54 11.97 -13.83
N VAL A 165 8.00 11.56 -12.65
CA VAL A 165 8.74 12.42 -11.71
C VAL A 165 10.24 12.16 -11.73
N GLY A 166 10.68 10.94 -12.02
CA GLY A 166 12.05 10.48 -11.84
C GLY A 166 12.35 9.96 -10.43
N SER A 167 11.35 9.89 -9.54
CA SER A 167 11.48 9.32 -8.19
C SER A 167 10.27 8.45 -7.85
N SER A 168 10.49 7.43 -7.02
CA SER A 168 9.42 6.61 -6.42
C SER A 168 9.12 6.97 -4.98
N ASP A 169 9.90 7.88 -4.39
CA ASP A 169 9.71 8.34 -3.01
C ASP A 169 8.47 9.27 -2.96
N PRO A 170 7.48 8.99 -2.10
CA PRO A 170 6.26 9.79 -2.02
C PRO A 170 6.49 11.27 -1.72
N ASP A 171 7.46 11.63 -0.86
CA ASP A 171 7.73 13.02 -0.50
C ASP A 171 8.41 13.78 -1.65
N GLU A 172 9.28 13.10 -2.41
CA GLU A 172 9.91 13.67 -3.61
C GLU A 172 8.89 13.85 -4.74
N CYS A 173 7.97 12.90 -4.91
CA CYS A 173 6.84 13.01 -5.82
C CYS A 173 5.90 14.15 -5.44
N ALA A 174 5.55 14.24 -4.16
CA ALA A 174 4.76 15.32 -3.58
C ALA A 174 5.40 16.68 -3.88
N SER A 175 6.71 16.79 -3.64
CA SER A 175 7.47 18.03 -3.86
C SER A 175 7.54 18.42 -5.32
N ALA A 176 7.85 17.46 -6.20
CA ALA A 176 7.96 17.71 -7.64
C ALA A 176 6.62 18.09 -8.29
N LEU A 177 5.51 17.57 -7.75
CA LEU A 177 4.17 17.83 -8.26
C LEU A 177 3.45 18.97 -7.52
N GLY A 178 3.94 19.42 -6.36
CA GLY A 178 3.23 20.37 -5.50
C GLY A 178 1.91 19.81 -4.95
N ILE A 179 1.88 18.51 -4.65
CA ILE A 179 0.70 17.75 -4.21
C ILE A 179 1.00 17.13 -2.83
N PRO A 180 0.04 17.00 -1.89
CA PRO A 180 0.30 16.34 -0.61
C PRO A 180 0.75 14.88 -0.75
N SER A 181 1.71 14.44 0.07
CA SER A 181 2.22 13.05 0.05
C SER A 181 1.12 12.01 0.22
N ASP A 182 0.17 12.27 1.13
CA ASP A 182 -0.92 11.33 1.41
C ASP A 182 -1.80 11.08 0.16
N VAL A 183 -1.93 12.08 -0.74
CA VAL A 183 -2.61 11.92 -2.03
C VAL A 183 -1.78 11.09 -2.99
N VAL A 184 -0.46 11.35 -3.07
CA VAL A 184 0.47 10.55 -3.90
C VAL A 184 0.44 9.09 -3.48
N GLU A 185 0.41 8.82 -2.18
CA GLU A 185 0.31 7.47 -1.63
C GLU A 185 -1.04 6.82 -1.92
N ALA A 186 -2.14 7.55 -1.75
CA ALA A 186 -3.46 7.06 -2.13
C ALA A 186 -3.51 6.69 -3.62
N VAL A 187 -2.94 7.51 -4.51
CA VAL A 187 -2.81 7.22 -5.95
C VAL A 187 -2.01 5.95 -6.18
N ASN A 188 -0.86 5.78 -5.52
CA ASN A 188 -0.05 4.56 -5.62
C ASN A 188 -0.84 3.30 -5.21
N VAL A 189 -1.60 3.37 -4.12
CA VAL A 189 -2.46 2.26 -3.69
C VAL A 189 -3.56 2.00 -4.71
N LEU A 190 -4.25 3.04 -5.18
CA LEU A 190 -5.33 2.91 -6.15
C LEU A 190 -4.85 2.35 -7.49
N SER A 191 -3.63 2.70 -7.91
CA SER A 191 -2.97 2.12 -9.08
C SER A 191 -2.82 0.60 -8.98
N SER A 192 -2.66 0.03 -7.78
CA SER A 192 -2.56 -1.43 -7.60
C SER A 192 -3.86 -2.17 -7.96
N TYR A 193 -5.01 -1.51 -7.92
CA TYR A 193 -6.32 -2.08 -8.25
C TYR A 193 -6.68 -2.03 -9.73
N ARG A 194 -5.71 -1.68 -10.59
CA ARG A 194 -5.89 -1.56 -12.05
C ARG A 194 -5.54 -2.84 -12.81
N GLY A 195 -5.04 -3.87 -12.11
CA GLY A 195 -4.76 -5.20 -12.65
C GLY A 195 -3.50 -5.29 -13.51
N THR A 196 -3.21 -4.28 -14.32
CA THR A 196 -1.99 -4.20 -15.14
C THR A 196 -1.24 -2.88 -14.90
N HIS A 197 0.07 -2.89 -15.11
CA HIS A 197 0.86 -1.66 -15.03
C HIS A 197 0.45 -0.62 -16.08
N LEU A 198 -0.03 -1.06 -17.25
CA LEU A 198 -0.58 -0.19 -18.28
C LEU A 198 -1.82 0.54 -17.77
N ASN A 199 -2.81 -0.18 -17.22
CA ASN A 199 -4.02 0.42 -16.67
C ASN A 199 -3.72 1.31 -15.45
N ALA A 200 -2.73 0.93 -14.64
CA ALA A 200 -2.23 1.74 -13.53
C ALA A 200 -1.68 3.09 -14.01
N ALA A 201 -0.95 3.08 -15.12
CA ALA A 201 -0.39 4.29 -15.72
C ALA A 201 -1.44 5.16 -16.43
N VAL A 202 -2.43 4.54 -17.08
CA VAL A 202 -3.58 5.26 -17.65
C VAL A 202 -4.34 5.98 -16.54
N PHE A 203 -4.65 5.30 -15.44
CA PHE A 203 -5.28 5.93 -14.28
C PHE A 203 -4.46 7.09 -13.71
N LEU A 204 -3.14 6.93 -13.58
CA LEU A 204 -2.27 8.03 -13.15
C LEU A 204 -2.36 9.22 -14.10
N ALA A 205 -2.34 8.99 -15.42
CA ALA A 205 -2.45 10.04 -16.41
C ALA A 205 -3.80 10.77 -16.32
N ASP A 206 -4.90 10.02 -16.21
CA ASP A 206 -6.26 10.58 -16.04
C ASP A 206 -6.36 11.44 -14.76
N TRP A 207 -5.74 10.98 -13.66
CA TRP A 207 -5.69 11.74 -12.43
C TRP A 207 -4.81 12.99 -12.53
N LEU A 208 -3.60 12.89 -13.08
CA LEU A 208 -2.73 14.06 -13.29
C LEU A 208 -3.39 15.10 -14.19
N GLU A 209 -4.12 14.70 -15.22
CA GLU A 209 -4.92 15.60 -16.07
C GLU A 209 -6.00 16.31 -15.26
N SER A 210 -6.62 15.62 -14.30
CA SER A 210 -7.66 16.17 -13.43
C SER A 210 -7.17 17.23 -12.44
N VAL A 211 -5.86 17.24 -12.11
CA VAL A 211 -5.26 18.18 -11.15
C VAL A 211 -5.23 19.61 -11.71
N PRO A 212 -5.97 20.58 -11.15
CA PRO A 212 -5.90 21.96 -11.62
C PRO A 212 -4.52 22.57 -11.38
N VAL A 213 -3.99 23.29 -12.38
CA VAL A 213 -2.65 23.89 -12.30
C VAL A 213 -2.67 24.99 -11.24
N GLY A 214 -1.74 24.93 -10.29
CA GLY A 214 -1.59 25.90 -9.21
C GLY A 214 -2.55 25.72 -8.03
N ALA A 215 -3.46 24.74 -8.08
CA ALA A 215 -4.39 24.48 -6.99
C ALA A 215 -3.68 24.05 -5.70
N ASN A 216 -4.27 24.41 -4.56
CA ASN A 216 -3.86 23.91 -3.25
C ASN A 216 -4.70 22.68 -2.88
N LEU A 217 -4.09 21.50 -2.97
CA LEU A 217 -4.76 20.23 -2.70
C LEU A 217 -4.71 19.79 -1.23
N SER A 218 -4.34 20.65 -0.28
CA SER A 218 -4.23 20.32 1.17
C SER A 218 -5.49 19.67 1.76
N ARG A 219 -6.68 20.04 1.28
CA ARG A 219 -7.96 19.50 1.74
C ARG A 219 -8.38 18.21 1.01
N LEU A 220 -7.68 17.81 -0.06
CA LEU A 220 -8.05 16.64 -0.84
C LEU A 220 -8.00 15.33 -0.04
N PRO A 221 -7.01 15.06 0.83
CA PRO A 221 -7.01 13.84 1.67
C PRO A 221 -8.28 13.71 2.51
N GLY A 222 -8.65 14.77 3.23
CA GLY A 222 -9.84 14.81 4.07
C GLY A 222 -11.13 14.68 3.28
N ARG A 223 -11.25 15.40 2.15
CA ARG A 223 -12.41 15.28 1.25
C ARG A 223 -12.54 13.89 0.64
N LEU A 224 -11.43 13.25 0.29
CA LEU A 224 -11.44 11.89 -0.25
C LEU A 224 -11.91 10.91 0.83
N LEU A 225 -11.34 10.99 2.04
CA LEU A 225 -11.69 10.13 3.16
C LEU A 225 -13.18 10.20 3.50
N THR A 226 -13.71 11.41 3.69
CA THR A 226 -15.13 11.61 4.01
C THR A 226 -16.03 11.14 2.88
N SER A 227 -15.64 11.37 1.63
CA SER A 227 -16.42 10.88 0.49
C SER A 227 -16.41 9.36 0.37
N ILE A 228 -15.30 8.68 0.71
CA ILE A 228 -15.25 7.20 0.78
C ILE A 228 -16.16 6.72 1.91
N LEU A 229 -16.04 7.30 3.12
CA LEU A 229 -16.89 6.96 4.26
C LEU A 229 -18.38 7.10 3.93
N SER A 230 -18.78 8.19 3.26
CA SER A 230 -20.17 8.42 2.85
C SER A 230 -20.61 7.66 1.59
N SER A 231 -19.72 6.86 0.97
CA SER A 231 -20.03 6.17 -0.28
C SER A 231 -20.88 4.91 -0.06
N GLN A 232 -21.55 4.46 -1.12
CA GLN A 232 -22.25 3.17 -1.11
C GLN A 232 -21.30 2.00 -0.83
N ILE A 233 -20.02 2.10 -1.20
CA ILE A 233 -19.01 1.06 -0.95
C ILE A 233 -18.88 0.78 0.55
N VAL A 234 -18.84 1.84 1.36
CA VAL A 234 -18.78 1.72 2.82
C VAL A 234 -20.14 1.29 3.36
N THR A 235 -21.26 1.86 2.89
CA THR A 235 -22.60 1.38 3.29
C THR A 235 -22.78 -0.13 3.11
N ASP A 236 -22.38 -0.67 1.95
CA ASP A 236 -22.41 -2.11 1.66
C ASP A 236 -21.45 -2.90 2.56
N THR A 237 -20.30 -2.31 2.91
CA THR A 237 -19.33 -2.91 3.85
C THR A 237 -19.92 -3.08 5.24
N LEU A 238 -20.67 -2.08 5.69
CA LEU A 238 -21.32 -2.09 7.01
C LEU A 238 -22.60 -2.93 7.02
N ASN A 239 -23.05 -3.42 5.85
CA ASN A 239 -24.24 -4.27 5.71
C ASN A 239 -25.48 -3.67 6.40
N GLU A 240 -25.63 -2.34 6.29
CA GLU A 240 -26.70 -1.56 6.91
C GLU A 240 -26.86 -1.73 8.43
N GLU A 241 -25.81 -2.21 9.12
CA GLU A 241 -25.83 -2.38 10.56
C GLU A 241 -25.90 -1.01 11.24
N SER A 242 -26.97 -0.75 11.99
CA SER A 242 -27.34 0.59 12.45
C SER A 242 -26.29 1.23 13.37
N ARG A 243 -25.63 0.43 14.22
CA ARG A 243 -24.57 0.94 15.10
C ARG A 243 -23.32 1.29 14.31
N LEU A 244 -22.92 0.47 13.34
CA LEU A 244 -21.79 0.77 12.47
C LEU A 244 -22.06 2.01 11.60
N LEU A 245 -23.28 2.17 11.09
CA LEU A 245 -23.68 3.37 10.35
C LEU A 245 -23.58 4.63 11.23
N ALA A 246 -23.99 4.56 12.50
CA ALA A 246 -23.85 5.67 13.43
C ALA A 246 -22.37 6.05 13.67
N ILE A 247 -21.50 5.06 13.91
CA ILE A 247 -20.06 5.30 14.07
C ILE A 247 -19.46 5.92 12.81
N ARG A 248 -19.84 5.43 11.62
CA ARG A 248 -19.42 6.00 10.34
C ARG A 248 -19.84 7.46 10.20
N ASP A 249 -21.07 7.80 10.56
CA ASP A 249 -21.58 9.17 10.42
C ASP A 249 -20.87 10.14 11.38
N GLU A 250 -20.53 9.69 12.59
CA GLU A 250 -19.69 10.46 13.51
C GLU A 250 -18.26 10.64 12.98
N LEU A 251 -17.67 9.59 12.40
CA LEU A 251 -16.36 9.68 11.72
C LEU A 251 -16.39 10.70 10.56
N VAL A 252 -17.44 10.68 9.74
CA VAL A 252 -17.62 11.66 8.65
C VAL A 252 -17.68 13.07 9.21
N SER A 253 -18.46 13.28 10.28
CA SER A 253 -18.58 14.59 10.93
C SER A 253 -17.24 15.08 11.47
N LEU A 254 -16.49 14.22 12.16
CA LEU A 254 -15.23 14.57 12.78
C LEU A 254 -14.12 14.85 11.76
N HIS A 255 -14.02 14.03 10.70
CA HIS A 255 -13.08 14.28 9.60
C HIS A 255 -13.42 15.51 8.78
N THR A 256 -14.72 15.81 8.61
CA THR A 256 -15.15 17.06 7.96
C THR A 256 -14.73 18.27 8.81
N ALA A 257 -14.97 18.21 10.12
CA ALA A 257 -14.54 19.23 11.06
C ALA A 257 -13.01 19.45 11.01
N GLU A 258 -12.20 18.39 11.05
CA GLU A 258 -10.74 18.48 10.91
C GLU A 258 -10.33 19.12 9.58
N THR A 259 -10.93 18.70 8.47
CA THR A 259 -10.62 19.19 7.11
C THR A 259 -10.93 20.68 6.95
N ASP A 260 -12.00 21.15 7.60
CA ASP A 260 -12.41 22.56 7.58
C ASP A 260 -11.62 23.42 8.58
N GLY A 261 -10.76 22.81 9.41
CA GLY A 261 -9.96 23.49 10.42
C GLY A 261 -10.73 23.77 11.72
N SER A 262 -11.85 23.09 11.95
CA SER A 262 -12.58 23.14 13.22
C SER A 262 -11.83 22.38 14.32
N PRO A 263 -11.95 22.78 15.59
CA PRO A 263 -11.27 22.11 16.68
C PRO A 263 -11.76 20.66 16.84
N VAL A 264 -10.83 19.71 16.73
CA VAL A 264 -11.02 18.29 17.06
C VAL A 264 -9.96 17.87 18.09
N THR A 265 -10.31 16.97 19.00
CA THR A 265 -9.41 16.54 20.08
C THR A 265 -9.04 15.07 19.96
N GLU A 266 -7.91 14.68 20.55
CA GLU A 266 -7.51 13.28 20.65
C GLU A 266 -8.55 12.42 21.38
N ALA A 267 -9.29 13.01 22.33
CA ALA A 267 -10.38 12.32 23.00
C ALA A 267 -11.50 11.92 22.02
N ASN A 268 -11.84 12.80 21.06
CA ASN A 268 -12.84 12.47 20.04
C ASN A 268 -12.43 11.26 19.20
N TRP A 269 -11.15 11.19 18.79
CA TRP A 269 -10.63 10.04 18.04
C TRP A 269 -10.57 8.77 18.89
N ALA A 270 -10.16 8.88 20.16
CA ALA A 270 -10.10 7.77 21.09
C ALA A 270 -11.49 7.16 21.36
N ASP A 271 -12.51 8.01 21.52
CA ASP A 271 -13.89 7.58 21.73
C ASP A 271 -14.42 6.78 20.53
N LEU A 272 -14.21 7.27 19.30
CA LEU A 272 -14.63 6.58 18.07
C LEU A 272 -13.88 5.27 17.83
N LYS A 273 -12.58 5.27 18.14
CA LYS A 273 -11.76 4.05 18.08
C LYS A 273 -12.28 3.00 19.07
N GLN A 274 -12.58 3.42 20.29
CA GLN A 274 -13.15 2.55 21.31
C GLN A 274 -14.56 2.05 20.93
N ALA A 275 -15.38 2.89 20.31
CA ALA A 275 -16.71 2.50 19.83
C ALA A 275 -16.63 1.44 18.72
N SER A 276 -15.72 1.62 17.76
CA SER A 276 -15.46 0.66 16.68
C SER A 276 -14.94 -0.67 17.24
N LYS A 277 -14.00 -0.63 18.18
CA LYS A 277 -13.50 -1.83 18.85
C LYS A 277 -14.58 -2.56 19.65
N ALA A 278 -15.38 -1.82 20.42
CA ALA A 278 -16.48 -2.41 21.19
C ALA A 278 -17.55 -3.05 20.29
N ALA A 279 -17.82 -2.47 19.12
CA ALA A 279 -18.70 -3.08 18.13
C ALA A 279 -18.08 -4.37 17.56
N ALA A 280 -16.78 -4.35 17.22
CA ALA A 280 -16.07 -5.54 16.74
C ALA A 280 -16.10 -6.69 17.77
N ASP A 281 -15.81 -6.40 19.03
CA ASP A 281 -15.79 -7.37 20.13
C ASP A 281 -17.18 -8.00 20.36
N GLU A 282 -18.25 -7.22 20.24
CA GLU A 282 -19.63 -7.71 20.38
C GLU A 282 -20.06 -8.61 19.22
N PHE A 283 -19.66 -8.28 17.98
CA PHE A 283 -19.92 -9.14 16.83
C PHE A 283 -19.09 -10.43 16.85
N GLY A 284 -17.98 -10.46 17.59
CA GLY A 284 -17.10 -11.62 17.69
C GLY A 284 -16.36 -11.91 16.38
N GLU A 285 -16.52 -13.12 15.83
CA GLU A 285 -15.92 -13.49 14.56
C GLU A 285 -16.92 -13.33 13.41
N GLY A 286 -16.56 -12.62 12.35
CA GLY A 286 -17.43 -12.52 11.18
C GLY A 286 -17.28 -11.26 10.34
N THR A 287 -18.17 -11.11 9.37
CA THR A 287 -18.21 -9.96 8.44
C THR A 287 -18.47 -8.64 9.18
N ALA A 288 -19.37 -8.64 10.17
CA ALA A 288 -19.70 -7.44 10.95
C ALA A 288 -18.53 -6.95 11.82
N ALA A 289 -17.81 -7.87 12.48
CA ALA A 289 -16.60 -7.53 13.23
C ALA A 289 -15.49 -6.96 12.32
N ARG A 290 -15.33 -7.52 11.12
CA ARG A 290 -14.41 -6.96 10.10
C ARG A 290 -14.83 -5.57 9.64
N ALA A 291 -16.13 -5.34 9.49
CA ALA A 291 -16.67 -4.04 9.08
C ALA A 291 -16.40 -2.98 10.15
N ALA A 292 -16.54 -3.33 11.43
CA ALA A 292 -16.12 -2.48 12.55
C ALA A 292 -14.62 -2.16 12.50
N GLY A 293 -13.78 -3.15 12.18
CA GLY A 293 -12.34 -2.95 11.98
C GLY A 293 -12.00 -1.97 10.84
N VAL A 294 -12.81 -1.91 9.78
CA VAL A 294 -12.65 -0.90 8.71
C VAL A 294 -12.86 0.52 9.26
N LEU A 295 -13.84 0.72 10.14
CA LEU A 295 -14.09 2.02 10.79
C LEU A 295 -12.99 2.38 11.81
N GLU A 296 -12.43 1.39 12.49
CA GLU A 296 -11.31 1.59 13.41
C GLU A 296 -10.10 2.22 12.70
N VAL A 297 -9.80 1.81 11.46
CA VAL A 297 -8.70 2.38 10.67
C VAL A 297 -8.88 3.88 10.45
N ALA A 298 -10.12 4.32 10.22
CA ALA A 298 -10.46 5.73 10.04
C ALA A 298 -10.56 6.51 11.37
N SER A 299 -10.40 5.86 12.53
CA SER A 299 -10.57 6.49 13.85
C SER A 299 -9.29 7.17 14.36
N SER A 300 -8.64 7.97 13.52
CA SER A 300 -7.47 8.78 13.88
C SER A 300 -7.36 10.03 13.01
N SER A 301 -6.73 11.09 13.53
CA SER A 301 -6.45 12.33 12.80
C SER A 301 -5.59 12.09 11.55
N LEU A 302 -5.96 12.70 10.41
CA LEU A 302 -5.11 12.70 9.20
C LEU A 302 -3.77 13.39 9.45
N ALA A 303 -3.79 14.48 10.22
CA ALA A 303 -2.59 15.26 10.50
C ALA A 303 -1.55 14.49 11.34
N ARG A 304 -2.01 13.58 12.20
CA ARG A 304 -1.14 12.75 13.04
C ARG A 304 -0.82 11.38 12.45
N ASN A 305 -1.70 10.87 11.59
CA ASN A 305 -1.54 9.58 10.95
C ASN A 305 -1.58 9.72 9.42
N PRO A 306 -0.45 10.07 8.78
CA PRO A 306 -0.39 10.25 7.33
C PRO A 306 -0.73 8.96 6.55
N ASP A 307 -0.51 7.80 7.18
CA ASP A 307 -0.81 6.49 6.60
C ASP A 307 -2.32 6.16 6.60
N MET A 308 -3.13 6.89 7.36
CA MET A 308 -4.52 6.50 7.59
C MET A 308 -5.34 6.44 6.30
N LEU A 309 -5.19 7.41 5.40
CA LEU A 309 -5.95 7.42 4.15
C LEU A 309 -5.66 6.19 3.29
N LYS A 310 -4.37 5.86 3.09
CA LYS A 310 -3.98 4.71 2.28
C LYS A 310 -4.41 3.40 2.95
N ASP A 311 -4.29 3.32 4.28
CA ASP A 311 -4.66 2.14 5.06
C ASP A 311 -6.18 1.94 5.05
N PHE A 312 -6.96 3.02 5.09
CA PHE A 312 -8.41 2.97 4.98
C PHE A 312 -8.85 2.52 3.58
N VAL A 313 -8.21 3.02 2.52
CA VAL A 313 -8.44 2.52 1.15
C VAL A 313 -8.15 1.02 1.07
N PHE A 314 -7.04 0.55 1.63
CA PHE A 314 -6.73 -0.88 1.71
C PHE A 314 -7.80 -1.68 2.46
N ALA A 315 -8.28 -1.17 3.60
CA ALA A 315 -9.28 -1.83 4.42
C ALA A 315 -10.63 -1.96 3.67
N VAL A 316 -11.10 -0.88 3.04
CA VAL A 316 -12.37 -0.85 2.30
C VAL A 316 -12.31 -1.71 1.03
N SER A 317 -11.23 -1.62 0.25
CA SER A 317 -11.06 -2.41 -0.96
C SER A 317 -10.84 -3.90 -0.64
N GLY A 318 -10.08 -4.21 0.42
CA GLY A 318 -9.77 -5.58 0.85
C GLY A 318 -10.87 -6.29 1.64
N PHE A 319 -11.93 -5.59 2.03
CA PHE A 319 -12.97 -6.12 2.91
C PHE A 319 -13.64 -7.41 2.37
N VAL A 320 -14.06 -7.39 1.10
CA VAL A 320 -14.75 -8.55 0.49
C VAL A 320 -13.80 -9.73 0.39
N TRP A 321 -12.56 -9.49 -0.03
CA TRP A 321 -11.49 -10.49 -0.06
C TRP A 321 -11.34 -11.18 1.30
N LYS A 322 -11.17 -10.39 2.38
CA LYS A 322 -10.99 -10.90 3.74
C LYS A 322 -12.23 -11.61 4.28
N SER A 323 -13.41 -11.17 3.89
CA SER A 323 -14.67 -11.82 4.27
C SER A 323 -14.84 -13.17 3.57
N LEU A 324 -14.51 -13.26 2.29
CA LEU A 324 -14.50 -14.52 1.54
C LEU A 324 -13.43 -15.48 2.06
N GLN A 325 -12.23 -14.98 2.38
CA GLN A 325 -11.14 -15.78 2.97
C GLN A 325 -11.64 -16.56 4.19
N ALA A 326 -12.37 -15.86 5.07
CA ALA A 326 -12.95 -16.45 6.27
C ALA A 326 -14.10 -17.41 5.96
N LYS A 327 -15.02 -17.06 5.06
CA LYS A 327 -16.15 -17.92 4.67
C LYS A 327 -15.70 -19.25 4.08
N CYS A 328 -14.58 -19.25 3.36
CA CYS A 328 -14.00 -20.45 2.75
C CYS A 328 -13.07 -21.22 3.69
N ASN A 329 -12.97 -20.84 4.97
CA ASN A 329 -12.01 -21.39 5.94
C ASN A 329 -10.57 -21.41 5.39
N TRP A 330 -10.20 -20.40 4.61
CA TRP A 330 -8.89 -20.31 3.98
C TRP A 330 -7.86 -19.85 5.00
N SER A 331 -6.94 -20.75 5.36
CA SER A 331 -5.94 -20.55 6.39
C SER A 331 -4.58 -20.12 5.83
N ALA A 332 -3.66 -19.74 6.71
CA ALA A 332 -2.27 -19.49 6.32
C ALA A 332 -1.56 -20.76 5.79
N ALA A 333 -2.01 -21.94 6.21
CA ALA A 333 -1.52 -23.21 5.67
C ALA A 333 -2.01 -23.41 4.22
N ASP A 334 -3.25 -23.01 3.92
CA ASP A 334 -3.77 -23.03 2.54
C ASP A 334 -3.02 -22.02 1.64
N ASP A 335 -2.74 -20.80 2.13
CA ASP A 335 -1.86 -19.83 1.45
C ASP A 335 -0.51 -20.45 1.11
N SER A 336 0.12 -21.10 2.09
CA SER A 336 1.44 -21.73 1.95
C SER A 336 1.40 -22.89 0.97
N ARG A 337 0.37 -23.73 1.04
CA ARG A 337 0.16 -24.85 0.14
C ARG A 337 -0.04 -24.38 -1.30
N PHE A 338 -0.89 -23.37 -1.52
CA PHE A 338 -1.10 -22.79 -2.84
C PHE A 338 0.21 -22.21 -3.39
N ALA A 339 0.93 -21.42 -2.58
CA ALA A 339 2.20 -20.83 -3.00
C ALA A 339 3.24 -21.89 -3.39
N GLN A 340 3.35 -22.98 -2.64
CA GLN A 340 4.25 -24.10 -2.96
C GLN A 340 3.88 -24.78 -4.28
N LEU A 341 2.59 -25.04 -4.51
CA LEU A 341 2.11 -25.65 -5.75
C LEU A 341 2.35 -24.72 -6.95
N ALA A 342 2.02 -23.43 -6.79
CA ALA A 342 2.22 -22.43 -7.82
C ALA A 342 3.69 -22.24 -8.18
N ASP A 343 4.59 -22.21 -7.18
CA ASP A 343 6.04 -22.13 -7.39
C ASP A 343 6.57 -23.37 -8.12
N GLY A 344 6.11 -24.57 -7.75
CA GLY A 344 6.47 -25.81 -8.46
C GLY A 344 6.02 -25.80 -9.93
N ILE A 345 4.79 -25.37 -10.20
CA ILE A 345 4.27 -25.23 -11.57
C ILE A 345 5.08 -24.19 -12.36
N PHE A 346 5.38 -23.06 -11.73
CA PHE A 346 6.15 -21.99 -12.36
C PHE A 346 7.57 -22.44 -12.73
N LYS A 347 8.28 -23.09 -11.80
CA LYS A 347 9.61 -23.65 -12.04
C LYS A 347 9.61 -24.69 -13.15
N HIS A 348 8.65 -25.62 -13.13
CA HIS A 348 8.52 -26.63 -14.18
C HIS A 348 8.28 -26.02 -15.56
N ALA A 349 7.46 -24.97 -15.66
CA ALA A 349 7.24 -24.26 -16.92
C ALA A 349 8.55 -23.64 -17.45
N LEU A 350 9.33 -22.98 -16.58
CA LEU A 350 10.64 -22.44 -16.94
C LEU A 350 11.62 -23.53 -17.42
N GLU A 351 11.70 -24.65 -16.72
CA GLU A 351 12.59 -25.77 -17.07
C GLU A 351 12.23 -26.41 -18.42
N THR A 352 10.94 -26.41 -18.77
CA THR A 352 10.42 -27.00 -20.02
C THR A 352 10.35 -26.00 -21.17
N GLY A 353 10.75 -24.74 -20.95
CA GLY A 353 10.70 -23.69 -21.96
C GLY A 353 9.28 -23.24 -22.32
N VAL A 354 8.31 -23.50 -21.45
CA VAL A 354 6.91 -23.08 -21.60
C VAL A 354 6.69 -21.80 -20.80
N GLU A 355 5.84 -20.90 -21.30
CA GLU A 355 5.48 -19.71 -20.53
C GLU A 355 4.74 -20.10 -19.24
N PRO A 356 5.20 -19.63 -18.06
CA PRO A 356 4.54 -19.96 -16.82
C PRO A 356 3.10 -19.43 -16.76
N PRO A 357 2.12 -20.24 -16.30
CA PRO A 357 0.75 -19.79 -16.14
C PRO A 357 0.66 -18.68 -15.09
N ARG A 358 -0.27 -17.74 -15.27
CA ARG A 358 -0.49 -16.60 -14.36
C ARG A 358 -1.97 -16.41 -14.05
N GLY A 359 -2.28 -15.77 -12.93
CA GLY A 359 -3.66 -15.45 -12.55
C GLY A 359 -4.56 -16.69 -12.46
N SER A 360 -5.74 -16.66 -13.10
CA SER A 360 -6.68 -17.77 -13.11
C SER A 360 -6.10 -19.05 -13.73
N ALA A 361 -5.25 -18.93 -14.76
CA ALA A 361 -4.59 -20.08 -15.39
C ALA A 361 -3.66 -20.82 -14.40
N MET A 362 -2.99 -20.09 -13.49
CA MET A 362 -2.24 -20.74 -12.41
C MET A 362 -3.18 -21.53 -11.49
N GLY A 363 -4.33 -20.95 -11.14
CA GLY A 363 -5.35 -21.62 -10.36
C GLY A 363 -5.88 -22.91 -11.01
N GLU A 364 -6.08 -22.91 -12.34
CA GLU A 364 -6.46 -24.11 -13.09
C GLU A 364 -5.40 -25.22 -12.98
N ARG A 365 -4.12 -24.87 -13.14
CA ARG A 365 -3.01 -25.82 -13.01
C ARG A 365 -2.86 -26.34 -11.58
N VAL A 366 -3.09 -25.50 -10.57
CA VAL A 366 -3.14 -25.95 -9.17
C VAL A 366 -4.32 -26.90 -8.95
N ALA A 367 -5.47 -26.65 -9.59
CA ALA A 367 -6.66 -27.49 -9.44
C ALA A 367 -6.48 -28.91 -10.01
N GLU A 368 -5.60 -29.07 -11.00
CA GLU A 368 -5.21 -30.39 -11.51
C GLU A 368 -4.41 -31.20 -10.46
N ILE A 369 -3.68 -30.53 -9.56
CA ILE A 369 -2.83 -31.15 -8.55
C ILE A 369 -3.58 -31.32 -7.21
N ASP A 370 -4.32 -30.29 -6.80
CA ASP A 370 -5.02 -30.21 -5.52
C ASP A 370 -6.44 -29.62 -5.71
N PRO A 371 -7.39 -30.44 -6.21
CA PRO A 371 -8.74 -29.97 -6.52
C PRO A 371 -9.52 -29.52 -5.28
N GLN A 372 -9.27 -30.14 -4.12
CA GLN A 372 -9.94 -29.79 -2.86
C GLN A 372 -9.51 -28.43 -2.34
N LEU A 373 -8.23 -28.09 -2.45
CA LEU A 373 -7.73 -26.74 -2.16
C LEU A 373 -8.45 -25.72 -3.06
N MET A 374 -8.52 -26.00 -4.35
CA MET A 374 -9.07 -25.07 -5.33
C MET A 374 -10.60 -24.93 -5.29
N GLU A 375 -11.34 -25.94 -4.84
CA GLU A 375 -12.79 -25.87 -4.61
C GLU A 375 -13.14 -24.78 -3.59
N ARG A 376 -12.35 -24.67 -2.49
CA ARG A 376 -12.51 -23.60 -1.51
C ARG A 376 -11.94 -22.26 -2.01
N PHE A 377 -10.86 -22.29 -2.78
CA PHE A 377 -10.14 -21.10 -3.24
C PHE A 377 -10.89 -20.29 -4.30
N ARG A 378 -11.58 -20.95 -5.25
CA ARG A 378 -11.99 -20.28 -6.50
C ARG A 378 -12.93 -19.09 -6.28
N SER A 379 -13.95 -19.23 -5.43
CA SER A 379 -14.82 -18.11 -5.07
C SER A 379 -14.03 -17.03 -4.31
N HIS A 380 -13.20 -17.41 -3.34
CA HIS A 380 -12.36 -16.47 -2.61
C HIS A 380 -11.45 -15.64 -3.53
N TYR A 381 -10.79 -16.30 -4.47
CA TYR A 381 -9.80 -15.70 -5.35
C TYR A 381 -10.45 -14.88 -6.46
N ASP A 382 -11.36 -15.45 -7.24
CA ASP A 382 -11.92 -14.77 -8.41
C ASP A 382 -12.88 -13.65 -7.98
N GLU A 383 -13.80 -13.95 -7.06
CA GLU A 383 -14.77 -12.98 -6.58
C GLU A 383 -14.10 -11.91 -5.70
N GLY A 384 -13.16 -12.33 -4.86
CA GLY A 384 -12.38 -11.43 -4.04
C GLY A 384 -11.55 -10.46 -4.89
N HIS A 385 -10.79 -10.95 -5.88
CA HIS A 385 -9.94 -10.09 -6.72
C HIS A 385 -10.80 -9.15 -7.56
N ARG A 386 -11.93 -9.64 -8.08
CA ARG A 386 -12.89 -8.81 -8.81
C ARG A 386 -13.42 -7.69 -7.94
N ALA A 387 -13.93 -8.01 -6.74
CA ALA A 387 -14.45 -7.02 -5.79
C ALA A 387 -13.39 -6.01 -5.33
N LEU A 388 -12.16 -6.48 -5.07
CA LEU A 388 -11.00 -5.65 -4.75
C LEU A 388 -10.75 -4.61 -5.85
N GLY A 389 -10.70 -5.08 -7.11
CA GLY A 389 -10.50 -4.24 -8.27
C GLY A 389 -11.65 -3.24 -8.51
N GLU A 390 -12.90 -3.68 -8.40
CA GLU A 390 -14.09 -2.83 -8.58
C GLU A 390 -14.14 -1.70 -7.56
N ARG A 391 -13.97 -2.02 -6.26
CA ARG A 391 -13.95 -1.03 -5.19
C ARG A 391 -12.80 -0.05 -5.34
N GLY A 392 -11.60 -0.56 -5.64
CA GLY A 392 -10.43 0.28 -5.87
C GLY A 392 -10.52 1.17 -7.11
N ARG A 393 -11.27 0.77 -8.14
CA ARG A 393 -11.58 1.64 -9.29
C ARG A 393 -12.57 2.73 -8.93
N ALA A 394 -13.67 2.38 -8.26
CA ALA A 394 -14.68 3.34 -7.82
C ALA A 394 -14.10 4.43 -6.88
N ILE A 395 -13.20 4.08 -5.97
CA ILE A 395 -12.49 5.07 -5.14
C ILE A 395 -11.55 5.95 -5.98
N GLY A 396 -10.92 5.38 -7.03
CA GLY A 396 -10.11 6.15 -7.96
C GLY A 396 -10.92 7.17 -8.77
N ASP A 397 -12.12 6.79 -9.21
CA ASP A 397 -13.03 7.70 -9.92
C ASP A 397 -13.49 8.84 -9.00
N LEU A 398 -13.74 8.51 -7.73
CA LEU A 398 -14.05 9.50 -6.69
C LEU A 398 -12.89 10.49 -6.48
N LEU A 399 -11.65 9.99 -6.38
CA LEU A 399 -10.46 10.84 -6.30
C LEU A 399 -10.36 11.79 -7.50
N ILE A 400 -10.51 11.29 -8.73
CA ILE A 400 -10.46 12.12 -9.95
C ILE A 400 -11.57 13.18 -9.91
N SER A 401 -12.80 12.79 -9.56
CA SER A 401 -13.94 13.70 -9.46
C SER A 401 -13.70 14.82 -8.45
N LEU A 402 -13.24 14.48 -7.23
CA LEU A 402 -12.93 15.45 -6.19
C LEU A 402 -11.77 16.37 -6.57
N THR A 403 -10.75 15.83 -7.23
CA THR A 403 -9.58 16.59 -7.69
C THR A 403 -10.00 17.70 -8.66
N ARG A 404 -10.91 17.41 -9.60
CA ARG A 404 -11.44 18.41 -10.56
C ARG A 404 -12.23 19.54 -9.90
N GLN A 405 -12.81 19.29 -8.73
CA GLN A 405 -13.63 20.25 -8.00
C GLN A 405 -12.81 21.23 -7.14
N ILE A 406 -11.50 21.02 -7.02
CA ILE A 406 -10.63 21.95 -6.31
C ILE A 406 -10.26 23.08 -7.27
N ALA A 407 -10.29 24.31 -6.76
CA ALA A 407 -9.95 25.52 -7.52
C ALA A 407 -8.53 25.98 -7.21
#